data_AF-A0A2X2T769-F1
#
_entry.id   AF-A0A2X2T769-F1
#
_cell.length_a   1.000
_cell.length_b   1.000
_cell.length_c   1.000
_cell.angle_alpha   90.00
_cell.angle_beta   90.00
_cell.angle_gamma   90.00
#
_symmetry.space_group_name_H-M   'P 1'
#
loop_
_entity.id
_entity.type
_entity.pdbx_description
1 polymer ?
#
loop_
_entity_poly.entity_id
_entity_poly.type
_entity_poly.pdbx_seq_one_letter_code
_entity_poly.pdbx_strand_id
1 'polypeptide(L)'
;MNELARQCGHHFDAEGVKVIEFAQSGLRPLIKFARRMGIEWHVLVDGDDAGKKYAATVRGLLDNDRDQERDHLTALPALDMEHFMYRQGFSDVFHRVAQLPENVPMNLRRIITKAIHRSSKPDLAIEVALEAGRRGVDAVPPLLRKMFSRVLWLARGRAD
;
A
#
# COMPACT_ATOMS: atom_id res chain seq x y z
N MET A 1 -5.11 -1.62 -3.40
CA MET A 1 -4.98 -2.30 -2.09
C MET A 1 -5.99 -3.42 -1.92
N ASN A 2 -7.30 -3.18 -2.02
CA ASN A 2 -8.32 -4.24 -1.91
C ASN A 2 -8.08 -5.40 -2.89
N GLU A 3 -7.74 -5.08 -4.14
CA GLU A 3 -7.46 -6.12 -5.14
C GLU A 3 -6.24 -6.97 -4.78
N LEU A 4 -5.12 -6.34 -4.40
CA LEU A 4 -3.93 -7.07 -3.95
C LEU A 4 -4.16 -7.90 -2.67
N ALA A 5 -4.99 -7.41 -1.75
CA ALA A 5 -5.38 -8.16 -0.55
C ALA A 5 -6.20 -9.39 -0.95
N ARG A 6 -7.16 -9.23 -1.86
CA ARG A 6 -7.98 -10.32 -2.42
C ARG A 6 -7.10 -11.39 -3.08
N GLN A 7 -6.07 -10.99 -3.82
CA GLN A 7 -5.11 -11.94 -4.40
C GLN A 7 -4.36 -12.75 -3.33
N CYS A 8 -4.18 -12.22 -2.12
CA CYS A 8 -3.63 -12.96 -0.98
C CYS A 8 -4.67 -13.80 -0.22
N GLY A 9 -5.90 -13.92 -0.71
CA GLY A 9 -7.01 -14.57 -0.01
C GLY A 9 -7.64 -13.74 1.11
N HIS A 10 -7.29 -12.45 1.20
CA HIS A 10 -7.78 -11.54 2.24
C HIS A 10 -8.91 -10.67 1.69
N HIS A 11 -10.14 -10.93 2.14
CA HIS A 11 -11.34 -10.17 1.75
C HIS A 11 -11.65 -9.11 2.80
N PHE A 12 -11.04 -7.93 2.65
CA PHE A 12 -11.20 -6.82 3.61
C PHE A 12 -12.65 -6.45 3.91
N ASP A 13 -13.50 -6.36 2.89
CA ASP A 13 -14.91 -6.01 3.10
C ASP A 13 -15.66 -7.06 3.93
N ALA A 14 -15.32 -8.35 3.80
CA ALA A 14 -15.93 -9.42 4.58
C ALA A 14 -15.48 -9.40 6.06
N GLU A 15 -14.35 -8.78 6.34
CA GLU A 15 -13.73 -8.67 7.67
C GLU A 15 -14.01 -7.31 8.31
N GLY A 16 -14.92 -6.51 7.74
CA GLY A 16 -15.28 -5.19 8.25
C GLY A 16 -14.21 -4.11 8.06
N VAL A 17 -13.21 -4.35 7.19
CA VAL A 17 -12.10 -3.44 6.94
C VAL A 17 -12.45 -2.49 5.79
N LYS A 18 -12.41 -1.18 6.05
CA LYS A 18 -12.58 -0.13 5.03
C LYS A 18 -11.27 0.59 4.75
N VAL A 19 -10.83 0.56 3.48
CA VAL A 19 -9.70 1.38 3.01
C VAL A 19 -10.20 2.78 2.64
N ILE A 20 -9.54 3.80 3.19
CA ILE A 20 -9.83 5.21 2.93
C ILE A 20 -8.57 5.97 2.53
N GLU A 21 -8.72 6.91 1.59
CA GLU A 21 -7.68 7.89 1.28
C GLU A 21 -7.86 9.11 2.19
N PHE A 22 -6.79 9.58 2.82
CA PHE A 22 -6.85 10.63 3.85
C PHE A 22 -6.38 12.01 3.37
N ALA A 23 -6.07 12.17 2.07
CA ALA A 23 -5.54 13.41 1.52
C ALA A 23 -6.48 14.62 1.71
N GLN A 24 -7.80 14.38 1.80
CA GLN A 24 -8.83 15.44 1.92
C GLN A 24 -9.20 15.77 3.38
N SER A 25 -9.17 14.78 4.29
CA SER A 25 -9.60 14.93 5.70
C SER A 25 -8.45 15.13 6.68
N GLY A 26 -7.21 14.87 6.24
CA GLY A 26 -6.03 14.85 7.09
C GLY A 26 -5.94 13.58 7.95
N LEU A 27 -4.70 13.13 8.20
CA LEU A 27 -4.43 11.87 8.89
C LEU A 27 -4.78 11.91 10.39
N ARG A 28 -4.38 12.99 11.09
CA ARG A 28 -4.53 13.10 12.56
C ARG A 28 -6.00 13.09 13.02
N PRO A 29 -6.95 13.81 12.38
CA PRO A 29 -8.37 13.73 12.73
C PRO A 29 -8.95 12.32 12.61
N LEU A 30 -8.60 11.60 11.54
CA LEU A 30 -9.08 10.23 11.32
C LEU A 30 -8.60 9.27 12.40
N ILE A 31 -7.30 9.30 12.74
CA ILE A 31 -6.74 8.45 13.81
C ILE A 31 -7.39 8.77 15.15
N LYS A 32 -7.59 10.06 15.48
CA LYS A 32 -8.27 10.46 16.71
C LYS A 32 -9.73 9.98 16.76
N PHE A 33 -10.43 10.02 15.63
CA PHE A 33 -11.79 9.51 15.53
C PHE A 33 -11.83 8.00 15.75
N ALA A 34 -10.99 7.24 15.03
CA ALA A 34 -10.92 5.79 15.14
C ALA A 34 -10.66 5.36 16.60
N ARG A 35 -9.66 5.97 17.27
CA ARG A 35 -9.36 5.72 18.68
C ARG A 35 -10.54 6.01 19.61
N ARG A 36 -11.28 7.11 19.40
CA ARG A 36 -12.44 7.46 20.23
C ARG A 36 -13.62 6.52 20.04
N MET A 37 -13.76 5.95 18.85
CA MET A 37 -14.83 5.02 18.51
C MET A 37 -14.46 3.55 18.77
N GLY A 38 -13.26 3.26 19.27
CA GLY A 38 -12.77 1.90 19.44
C GLY A 38 -12.59 1.14 18.12
N ILE A 39 -12.37 1.87 17.02
CA ILE A 39 -12.15 1.30 15.69
C ILE A 39 -10.65 1.08 15.52
N GLU A 40 -10.26 -0.16 15.25
CA GLU A 40 -8.89 -0.49 14.89
C GLU A 40 -8.49 0.12 13.54
N TRP A 41 -7.22 0.47 13.40
CA TRP A 41 -6.75 1.24 12.25
C TRP A 41 -5.32 0.86 11.86
N HIS A 42 -4.98 1.05 10.60
CA HIS A 42 -3.62 0.89 10.10
C HIS A 42 -3.37 1.93 9.02
N VAL A 43 -2.17 2.50 8.99
CA VAL A 43 -1.77 3.53 8.05
C VAL A 43 -0.67 3.00 7.13
N LEU A 44 -0.92 3.04 5.83
CA LEU A 44 0.11 2.89 4.80
C LEU A 44 0.52 4.28 4.31
N VAL A 45 1.82 4.55 4.24
CA VAL A 45 2.38 5.78 3.67
C VAL A 45 3.44 5.48 2.62
N ASP A 46 3.53 6.38 1.65
CA ASP A 46 4.64 6.46 0.71
C ASP A 46 5.97 6.76 1.41
N GLY A 47 7.10 6.52 0.74
CA GLY A 47 8.44 6.79 1.28
C GLY A 47 9.00 8.16 0.89
N ASP A 48 8.20 9.00 0.23
CA ASP A 48 8.53 10.39 -0.06
C ASP A 48 8.53 11.28 1.20
N ASP A 49 8.83 12.57 1.03
CA ASP A 49 8.94 13.48 2.18
C ASP A 49 7.59 13.78 2.84
N ALA A 50 6.47 13.67 2.12
CA ALA A 50 5.14 13.79 2.70
C ALA A 50 4.79 12.56 3.54
N GLY A 51 5.04 11.37 3.00
CA GLY A 51 4.89 10.08 3.68
C GLY A 51 5.71 9.99 4.97
N LYS A 52 6.95 10.49 4.97
CA LYS A 52 7.78 10.59 6.19
C LYS A 52 7.15 11.48 7.28
N LYS A 53 6.53 12.61 6.89
CA LYS A 53 5.82 13.49 7.84
C LYS A 53 4.57 12.82 8.40
N TYR A 54 3.84 12.08 7.58
CA TYR A 54 2.69 11.28 8.02
C TYR A 54 3.12 10.16 8.97
N ALA A 55 4.18 9.42 8.65
CA ALA A 55 4.77 8.42 9.55
C ALA A 55 5.16 9.03 10.90
N ALA A 56 5.83 10.19 10.91
CA ALA A 56 6.17 10.89 12.15
C ALA A 56 4.93 11.30 12.95
N THR A 57 3.86 11.72 12.27
CA THR A 57 2.57 12.04 12.92
C THR A 57 1.97 10.81 13.60
N VAL A 58 1.99 9.65 12.93
CA VAL A 58 1.51 8.38 13.50
C VAL A 58 2.33 8.00 14.72
N ARG A 59 3.67 8.01 14.62
CA ARG A 59 4.57 7.72 15.76
C ARG A 59 4.31 8.61 16.95
N GLY A 60 4.13 9.92 16.72
CA GLY A 60 3.82 10.88 17.78
C GLY A 60 2.44 10.65 18.43
N LEU A 61 1.47 10.04 17.73
CA LEU A 61 0.18 9.67 18.31
C LEU A 61 0.24 8.35 19.10
N LEU A 62 1.25 7.52 18.84
CA LEU A 62 1.52 6.27 19.53
C LEU A 62 2.57 6.43 20.64
N ASP A 63 2.89 7.68 21.02
CA ASP A 63 3.91 7.99 22.03
C ASP A 63 5.28 7.34 21.76
N ASN A 64 5.59 7.08 20.48
CA ASN A 64 6.77 6.34 20.01
C ASN A 64 6.89 4.89 20.54
N ASP A 65 5.77 4.28 20.91
CA ASP A 65 5.69 2.85 21.21
C ASP A 65 5.95 2.03 19.93
N ARG A 66 7.05 1.27 19.94
CA ARG A 66 7.50 0.48 18.79
C ARG A 66 6.61 -0.72 18.50
N ASP A 67 6.00 -1.30 19.53
CA ASP A 67 5.13 -2.46 19.37
C ASP A 67 3.82 -2.01 18.69
N GLN A 68 3.28 -0.88 19.12
CA GLN A 68 2.12 -0.25 18.49
C GLN A 68 2.44 0.28 17.08
N GLU A 69 3.63 0.85 16.85
CA GLU A 69 4.02 1.34 15.53
C GLU A 69 3.94 0.22 14.50
N ARG A 70 4.47 -0.96 14.82
CA ARG A 70 4.44 -2.11 13.93
C ARG A 70 3.01 -2.49 13.53
N ASP A 71 2.08 -2.36 14.47
CA ASP A 71 0.68 -2.73 14.31
C ASP A 71 -0.11 -1.69 13.52
N HIS A 72 0.25 -0.41 13.61
CA HIS A 72 -0.52 0.70 13.05
C HIS A 72 0.12 1.44 11.87
N LEU A 73 1.38 1.15 11.51
CA LEU A 73 2.10 1.86 10.46
C LEU A 73 2.89 0.92 9.53
N THR A 74 2.71 1.11 8.23
CA THR A 74 3.59 0.60 7.18
C THR A 74 4.07 1.78 6.34
N ALA A 75 5.38 1.99 6.28
CA ALA A 75 5.99 2.96 5.36
C ALA A 75 6.67 2.23 4.21
N LEU A 76 6.41 2.65 2.97
CA LEU A 76 7.02 2.03 1.80
C LEU A 76 8.53 2.35 1.74
N PRO A 77 9.39 1.35 1.45
CA PRO A 77 10.82 1.55 1.22
C PRO A 77 11.10 2.01 -0.23
N ALA A 78 10.23 2.86 -0.78
CA ALA A 78 10.33 3.42 -2.12
C ALA A 78 9.60 4.76 -2.16
N LEU A 79 9.79 5.54 -3.24
CA LEU A 79 9.16 6.85 -3.36
C LEU A 79 7.64 6.78 -3.18
N ASP A 80 7.00 5.84 -3.85
CA ASP A 80 5.57 5.59 -3.84
C ASP A 80 5.30 4.09 -4.15
N MET A 81 4.02 3.71 -4.22
CA MET A 81 3.58 2.36 -4.56
C MET A 81 4.07 1.89 -5.93
N GLU A 82 4.08 2.74 -6.96
CA GLU A 82 4.51 2.36 -8.30
C GLU A 82 6.01 2.03 -8.34
N HIS A 83 6.83 2.88 -7.72
CA HIS A 83 8.26 2.64 -7.59
C HIS A 83 8.54 1.40 -6.75
N PHE A 84 7.73 1.15 -5.72
CA PHE A 84 7.82 -0.07 -4.92
C PHE A 84 7.54 -1.30 -5.78
N MET A 85 6.38 -1.38 -6.42
CA MET A 85 5.97 -2.54 -7.21
C MET A 85 6.91 -2.81 -8.39
N TYR A 86 7.38 -1.77 -9.09
CA TYR A 86 8.36 -1.91 -10.16
C TYR A 86 9.61 -2.66 -9.69
N ARG A 87 10.16 -2.28 -8.51
CA ARG A 87 11.35 -2.90 -7.92
C ARG A 87 11.09 -4.30 -7.36
N GLN A 88 9.84 -4.62 -7.05
CA GLN A 88 9.43 -5.92 -6.52
C GLN A 88 9.07 -6.93 -7.64
N GLY A 89 9.65 -6.76 -8.83
CA GLY A 89 9.52 -7.73 -9.93
C GLY A 89 8.33 -7.49 -10.86
N PHE A 90 7.63 -6.36 -10.77
CA PHE A 90 6.53 -6.03 -11.69
C PHE A 90 6.96 -5.11 -12.84
N SER A 91 8.26 -4.88 -13.06
CA SER A 91 8.76 -3.96 -14.08
C SER A 91 8.20 -4.25 -15.47
N ASP A 92 8.06 -5.51 -15.85
CA ASP A 92 7.51 -5.95 -17.13
C ASP A 92 6.08 -5.42 -17.38
N VAL A 93 5.25 -5.30 -16.33
CA VAL A 93 3.92 -4.70 -16.42
C VAL A 93 4.02 -3.23 -16.84
N PHE A 94 4.91 -2.47 -16.19
CA PHE A 94 5.12 -1.06 -16.51
C PHE A 94 5.65 -0.88 -17.94
N HIS A 95 6.59 -1.72 -18.38
CA HIS A 95 7.11 -1.70 -19.75
C HIS A 95 6.02 -2.03 -20.78
N ARG A 96 5.23 -3.08 -20.53
CA ARG A 96 4.11 -3.49 -21.38
C ARG A 96 3.07 -2.38 -21.52
N VAL A 97 2.62 -1.81 -20.41
CA VAL A 97 1.64 -0.71 -20.39
C VAL A 97 2.22 0.56 -21.04
N ALA A 98 3.49 0.87 -20.81
CA ALA A 98 4.18 1.98 -21.45
C ALA A 98 4.42 1.77 -22.96
N GLN A 99 4.23 0.55 -23.48
CA GLN A 99 4.61 0.10 -24.82
C GLN A 99 6.11 0.34 -25.09
N LEU A 100 6.96 -0.08 -24.16
CA LEU A 100 8.41 0.05 -24.23
C LEU A 100 9.07 -1.34 -24.19
N PRO A 101 10.15 -1.58 -24.95
CA PRO A 101 10.94 -2.79 -24.78
C PRO A 101 11.62 -2.81 -23.40
N GLU A 102 11.88 -3.99 -22.86
CA GLU A 102 12.45 -4.16 -21.50
C GLU A 102 13.84 -3.52 -21.34
N ASN A 103 14.65 -3.54 -22.39
CA ASN A 103 16.02 -3.03 -22.39
C ASN A 103 16.14 -1.56 -22.83
N VAL A 104 15.05 -0.79 -22.85
CA VAL A 104 15.09 0.62 -23.23
C VAL A 104 16.07 1.39 -22.31
N PRO A 105 16.98 2.23 -22.84
CA PRO A 105 17.89 3.04 -22.02
C PRO A 105 17.15 4.25 -21.43
N MET A 106 16.17 3.98 -20.57
CA MET A 106 15.32 4.97 -19.92
C MET A 106 15.28 4.73 -18.42
N ASN A 107 15.35 5.81 -17.63
CA ASN A 107 15.23 5.66 -16.19
C ASN A 107 13.82 5.22 -15.78
N LEU A 108 13.76 4.50 -14.66
CA LEU A 108 12.53 3.94 -14.08
C LEU A 108 11.44 4.99 -13.90
N ARG A 109 11.78 6.20 -13.42
CA ARG A 109 10.81 7.27 -13.20
C ARG A 109 10.06 7.63 -14.49
N ARG A 110 10.77 7.76 -15.62
CA ARG A 110 10.17 8.05 -16.93
C ARG A 110 9.32 6.89 -17.44
N ILE A 111 9.72 5.65 -17.17
CA ILE A 111 8.92 4.46 -17.54
C ILE A 111 7.59 4.47 -16.78
N ILE A 112 7.62 4.66 -15.46
CA ILE A 112 6.40 4.78 -14.63
C ILE A 112 5.52 5.93 -15.11
N THR A 113 6.09 7.12 -15.34
CA THR A 113 5.31 8.26 -15.85
C THR A 113 4.65 7.97 -17.20
N LYS A 114 5.36 7.29 -18.11
CA LYS A 114 4.79 6.88 -19.41
C LYS A 114 3.68 5.85 -19.27
N ALA A 115 3.83 4.88 -18.38
CA ALA A 115 2.79 3.89 -18.09
C ALA A 115 1.52 4.59 -17.56
N ILE A 116 1.67 5.44 -16.53
CA ILE A 116 0.55 6.21 -15.96
C ILE A 116 -0.11 7.11 -17.00
N HIS A 117 0.67 7.79 -17.85
CA HIS A 117 0.09 8.64 -18.90
C HIS A 117 -0.71 7.84 -19.93
N ARG A 118 -0.36 6.57 -20.17
CA ARG A 118 -1.07 5.71 -21.13
C ARG A 118 -2.31 5.04 -20.57
N SER A 119 -2.28 4.62 -19.29
CA SER A 119 -3.34 3.80 -18.67
C SER A 119 -3.93 4.42 -17.41
N SER A 120 -3.74 5.72 -17.16
CA SER A 120 -4.05 6.34 -15.87
C SER A 120 -3.34 5.66 -14.67
N LYS A 121 -3.46 6.27 -13.48
CA LYS A 121 -2.93 5.67 -12.23
C LYS A 121 -3.84 4.53 -11.74
N PRO A 122 -5.19 4.68 -11.70
CA PRO A 122 -6.09 3.58 -11.35
C PRO A 122 -5.94 2.34 -12.24
N ASP A 123 -5.92 2.47 -13.57
CA ASP A 123 -5.87 1.26 -14.41
C ASP A 123 -4.50 0.58 -14.35
N LEU A 124 -3.41 1.34 -14.18
CA LEU A 124 -2.10 0.74 -13.91
C LEU A 124 -2.09 -0.07 -12.61
N ALA A 125 -2.76 0.42 -11.56
CA ALA A 125 -2.88 -0.33 -10.31
C ALA A 125 -3.71 -1.61 -10.48
N ILE A 126 -4.75 -1.59 -11.32
CA ILE A 126 -5.53 -2.78 -11.69
C ILE A 126 -4.63 -3.78 -12.43
N GLU A 127 -3.88 -3.35 -13.45
CA GLU A 127 -2.96 -4.20 -14.21
C GLU A 127 -1.94 -4.91 -13.31
N VAL A 128 -1.31 -4.15 -12.39
CA VAL A 128 -0.35 -4.73 -11.43
C VAL A 128 -1.03 -5.76 -10.53
N ALA A 129 -2.26 -5.51 -10.09
CA ALA A 129 -2.96 -6.42 -9.20
C ALA A 129 -3.47 -7.69 -9.92
N LEU A 130 -3.93 -7.56 -11.17
CA LEU A 130 -4.28 -8.70 -12.04
C LEU A 130 -3.05 -9.56 -12.34
N GLU A 131 -1.92 -8.92 -12.64
CA GLU A 131 -0.66 -9.63 -12.86
C GLU A 131 -0.21 -10.38 -11.59
N ALA A 132 -0.33 -9.74 -10.41
CA ALA A 132 -0.02 -10.40 -9.15
C ALA A 132 -0.90 -11.64 -8.93
N GLY A 133 -2.20 -11.55 -9.27
CA GLY A 133 -3.11 -12.68 -9.24
C GLY A 133 -2.72 -13.82 -10.19
N ARG A 134 -2.31 -13.48 -11.42
CA ARG A 134 -1.80 -14.47 -12.39
C ARG A 134 -0.53 -15.17 -11.92
N ARG A 135 0.37 -14.46 -11.25
CA ARG A 135 1.64 -15.01 -10.74
C ARG A 135 1.49 -15.77 -9.43
N GLY A 136 0.37 -15.58 -8.73
CA GLY A 136 0.06 -16.20 -7.44
C GLY A 136 0.51 -15.36 -6.25
N VAL A 137 0.06 -15.78 -5.06
CA VAL A 137 0.24 -15.05 -3.78
C VAL A 137 1.69 -14.70 -3.50
N ASP A 138 2.62 -15.59 -3.84
CA ASP A 138 4.04 -15.41 -3.57
C ASP A 138 4.67 -14.24 -4.32
N ALA A 139 4.05 -13.81 -5.43
CA ALA A 139 4.46 -12.62 -6.18
C ALA A 139 4.09 -11.31 -5.49
N VAL A 140 3.09 -11.30 -4.59
CA VAL A 140 2.75 -10.10 -3.82
C VAL A 140 3.89 -9.79 -2.84
N PRO A 141 4.47 -8.58 -2.80
CA PRO A 141 5.64 -8.31 -1.98
C PRO A 141 5.44 -8.66 -0.50
N PRO A 142 6.43 -9.28 0.18
CA PRO A 142 6.30 -9.70 1.58
C PRO A 142 5.87 -8.60 2.55
N LEU A 143 6.26 -7.35 2.28
CA LEU A 143 5.82 -6.17 3.04
C LEU A 143 4.30 -6.04 3.04
N LEU A 144 3.67 -6.14 1.87
CA LEU A 144 2.22 -6.01 1.71
C LEU A 144 1.50 -7.23 2.29
N ARG A 145 2.03 -8.45 2.09
CA ARG A 145 1.44 -9.66 2.70
C ARG A 145 1.40 -9.57 4.23
N LYS A 146 2.50 -9.14 4.85
CA LYS A 146 2.57 -8.90 6.31
C LYS A 146 1.60 -7.81 6.75
N MET A 147 1.50 -6.72 6.00
CA MET A 147 0.55 -5.64 6.28
C MET A 147 -0.90 -6.15 6.21
N PHE A 148 -1.27 -6.93 5.18
CA PHE A 148 -2.62 -7.49 5.07
C PHE A 148 -2.97 -8.40 6.24
N SER A 149 -2.06 -9.32 6.60
CA SER A 149 -2.25 -10.23 7.74
C SER A 149 -2.48 -9.45 9.04
N ARG A 150 -1.73 -8.34 9.23
CA ARG A 150 -1.85 -7.48 10.40
C ARG A 150 -3.16 -6.70 10.44
N VAL A 151 -3.59 -6.14 9.31
CA VAL A 151 -4.88 -5.45 9.22
C VAL A 151 -6.03 -6.39 9.57
N LEU A 152 -5.97 -7.64 9.12
CA LEU A 152 -6.98 -8.65 9.49
C LEU A 152 -6.91 -9.03 10.96
N TRP A 153 -5.71 -9.19 11.52
CA TRP A 153 -5.53 -9.47 12.93
C TRP A 153 -6.13 -8.35 13.80
N LEU A 154 -5.90 -7.09 13.43
CA LEU A 154 -6.53 -5.94 14.09
C LEU A 154 -8.06 -5.98 13.97
N ALA A 155 -8.59 -6.25 12.77
CA ALA A 155 -10.04 -6.25 12.53
C ALA A 155 -10.81 -7.30 13.32
N ARG A 156 -10.18 -8.45 13.59
CA ARG A 156 -10.78 -9.56 14.35
C ARG A 156 -10.79 -9.34 15.86
N GLY A 157 -10.25 -8.20 16.32
CA GLY A 157 -9.96 -7.96 17.73
C GLY A 157 -8.69 -8.70 18.14
N ARG A 158 -7.93 -8.11 19.07
CA ARG A 158 -6.88 -8.82 19.81
C ARG A 158 -7.55 -9.98 20.53
N ALA A 159 -7.61 -11.16 19.90
CA ALA A 159 -8.02 -12.37 20.59
C ALA A 159 -7.04 -12.54 21.74
N ASP A 160 -7.54 -12.35 22.97
CA ASP A 160 -6.83 -12.53 24.23
C ASP A 160 -6.14 -13.90 24.30
#